data_AF-A0A6N2XU06-F1
#
_entry.id   AF-A0A6N2XU06-F1
#
_cell.length_a   1.000
_cell.length_b   1.000
_cell.length_c   1.000
_cell.angle_alpha   90.00
_cell.angle_beta   90.00
_cell.angle_gamma   90.00
#
_symmetry.space_group_name_H-M   'P 1'
#
loop_
_entity.id
_entity.type
_entity.pdbx_description
1 polymer ?
#
loop_
_entity_poly.entity_id
_entity_poly.type
_entity_poly.pdbx_seq_one_letter_code
_entity_poly.pdbx_strand_id
1 'polypeptide(L)'
;MAAKDVLRRFYAAYAAWLDGGANSGEFLCGEGLCANLFDYCTRLGIETAPAQRELHKSFKLAGLSTTLPFNANKTNHEYQRNKATCYLNPLRVAWVRARIEEGGAA
;
A
#
# COMPACT_ATOMS: atom_id res chain seq x y z
N MET A 1 -12.14 -1.00 -14.92
CA MET A 1 -10.92 -0.19 -14.72
C MET A 1 -9.73 -1.14 -14.76
N ALA A 2 -8.60 -0.78 -15.38
CA ALA A 2 -7.44 -1.66 -15.41
C ALA A 2 -6.79 -1.76 -14.01
N ALA A 3 -6.20 -2.91 -13.68
CA ALA A 3 -5.56 -3.14 -12.38
C ALA A 3 -4.50 -2.07 -12.04
N LYS A 4 -3.71 -1.65 -13.05
CA LYS A 4 -2.69 -0.61 -12.89
C LYS A 4 -3.29 0.76 -12.58
N ASP A 5 -4.44 1.10 -13.17
CA ASP A 5 -5.13 2.37 -12.86
C ASP A 5 -5.66 2.38 -11.43
N VAL A 6 -6.19 1.25 -10.95
CA VAL A 6 -6.62 1.10 -9.56
C VAL A 6 -5.44 1.31 -8.62
N LEU A 7 -4.30 0.67 -8.90
CA LEU A 7 -3.09 0.84 -8.09
C LEU A 7 -2.57 2.28 -8.10
N ARG A 8 -2.55 2.94 -9.27
CA ARG A 8 -2.12 4.34 -9.36
C ARG A 8 -3.01 5.25 -8.51
N ARG A 9 -4.34 5.08 -8.59
CA ARG A 9 -5.30 5.84 -7.77
C ARG A 9 -5.14 5.52 -6.27
N PHE A 10 -4.96 4.26 -5.92
CA PHE A 10 -4.69 3.83 -4.55
C PHE A 10 -3.43 4.47 -3.98
N TYR A 11 -2.31 4.45 -4.72
CA TYR A 11 -1.05 5.06 -4.26
C TYR A 11 -1.19 6.57 -4.08
N ALA A 12 -1.85 7.27 -5.02
CA ALA A 12 -2.11 8.70 -4.90
C ALA A 12 -2.96 9.02 -3.66
N ALA A 13 -4.03 8.26 -3.41
CA ALA A 13 -4.87 8.43 -2.22
C ALA A 13 -4.08 8.14 -0.93
N TYR A 14 -3.31 7.05 -0.89
CA TYR A 14 -2.50 6.69 0.27
C TYR A 14 -1.43 7.75 0.56
N ALA A 15 -0.79 8.30 -0.46
CA ALA A 15 0.20 9.36 -0.30
C ALA A 15 -0.41 10.67 0.20
N ALA A 16 -1.59 11.06 -0.30
CA ALA A 16 -2.31 12.22 0.19
C ALA A 16 -2.71 12.05 1.66
N TRP A 17 -3.13 10.85 2.05
CA TRP A 17 -3.39 10.51 3.45
C TRP A 17 -2.13 10.61 4.33
N LEU A 18 -0.98 10.12 3.84
CA LEU A 18 0.31 10.28 4.53
C LEU A 18 0.68 11.78 4.67
N ASP A 19 0.51 12.58 3.62
CA ASP A 19 0.80 14.03 3.64
C ASP A 19 -0.13 14.79 4.59
N GLY A 20 -1.37 14.31 4.76
CA GLY A 20 -2.31 14.78 5.77
C GLY A 20 -2.00 14.33 7.19
N GLY A 21 -0.88 13.64 7.42
CA GLY A 21 -0.46 13.16 8.74
C GLY A 21 -1.15 11.88 9.20
N ALA A 22 -1.78 11.13 8.29
CA ALA A 22 -2.50 9.89 8.59
C ALA A 22 -3.57 10.03 9.69
N ASN A 23 -4.24 11.19 9.74
CA ASN A 23 -5.20 11.55 10.79
C ASN A 23 -6.66 11.19 10.46
N SER A 24 -6.94 10.72 9.24
CA SER A 24 -8.26 10.30 8.80
C SER A 24 -8.40 8.77 8.86
N GLY A 25 -9.64 8.28 8.98
CA GLY A 25 -9.96 6.85 8.99
C GLY A 25 -10.05 6.20 7.61
N GLU A 26 -9.49 6.82 6.56
CA GLU A 26 -9.64 6.34 5.19
C GLU A 26 -8.71 5.15 4.85
N PHE A 27 -7.62 5.02 5.62
CA PHE A 27 -6.66 3.91 5.63
C PHE A 27 -6.32 3.53 7.08
N LEU A 28 -5.91 2.28 7.27
CA LEU A 28 -5.59 1.70 8.56
C LEU A 28 -4.09 1.85 8.86
N CYS A 29 -3.75 2.57 9.92
CA CYS A 29 -2.37 2.81 10.36
C CYS A 29 -1.62 1.52 10.75
N GLY A 30 -2.34 0.50 11.22
CA GLY A 30 -1.77 -0.80 11.60
C GLY A 30 -1.56 -1.77 10.44
N GLU A 31 -2.09 -1.47 9.25
CA GLU A 31 -2.11 -2.42 8.15
C GLU A 31 -1.11 -2.09 7.05
N GLY A 32 -0.70 -3.14 6.32
CA GLY A 32 0.13 -3.02 5.12
C GLY A 32 -0.66 -2.53 3.90
N LEU A 33 0.02 -2.41 2.76
CA LEU A 33 -0.60 -1.96 1.51
C LEU A 33 -1.67 -2.93 0.99
N CYS A 34 -1.50 -4.25 1.17
CA CYS A 34 -2.44 -5.24 0.63
C CYS A 34 -3.82 -5.17 1.28
N ALA A 35 -3.86 -5.00 2.61
CA ALA A 35 -5.10 -4.85 3.37
C ALA A 35 -5.73 -3.48 3.10
N ASN A 36 -4.94 -2.40 3.12
CA ASN A 36 -5.42 -1.07 2.76
C ASN A 36 -5.97 -0.99 1.32
N LEU A 37 -5.37 -1.70 0.36
CA LEU A 37 -5.89 -1.81 -1.01
C LEU A 37 -7.23 -2.55 -1.05
N PHE A 38 -7.39 -3.58 -0.23
CA PHE A 38 -8.66 -4.31 -0.14
C PHE A 38 -9.78 -3.42 0.38
N ASP A 39 -9.55 -2.68 1.46
CA ASP A 39 -10.55 -1.77 2.04
C ASP A 39 -10.86 -0.61 1.08
N TYR A 40 -9.83 -0.05 0.43
CA TYR A 40 -9.98 1.00 -0.57
C TYR A 40 -10.88 0.56 -1.74
N CYS A 41 -10.61 -0.61 -2.32
CA CYS A 41 -11.42 -1.15 -3.42
C CYS A 41 -12.85 -1.48 -2.96
N THR A 42 -13.01 -2.08 -1.78
CA THR A 42 -14.32 -2.39 -1.19
C THR A 42 -15.17 -1.12 -1.04
N ARG A 43 -14.60 -0.05 -0.49
CA ARG A 43 -15.28 1.25 -0.30
C ARG A 43 -15.71 1.90 -1.62
N LEU A 44 -15.02 1.62 -2.72
CA LEU A 44 -15.32 2.16 -4.04
C LEU A 44 -16.15 1.21 -4.92
N GLY A 45 -16.52 0.02 -4.43
CA GLY A 45 -17.22 -1.00 -5.23
C GLY A 45 -16.39 -1.54 -6.40
N ILE A 46 -15.05 -1.56 -6.26
CA ILE A 46 -14.11 -2.04 -7.28
C ILE A 46 -13.69 -3.48 -6.97
N GLU A 47 -13.61 -4.33 -8.00
CA GLU A 47 -13.04 -5.68 -7.86
C GLU A 47 -11.55 -5.61 -7.48
N THR A 48 -11.22 -6.04 -6.27
CA THR A 48 -9.87 -5.92 -5.71
C THR A 48 -8.87 -6.91 -6.32
N ALA A 49 -9.32 -8.12 -6.68
CA ALA A 49 -8.41 -9.23 -7.01
C ALA A 49 -7.43 -8.92 -8.16
N PRO A 50 -7.82 -8.27 -9.27
CA PRO A 50 -6.88 -7.85 -10.30
C PRO A 50 -5.78 -6.90 -9.78
N ALA A 51 -6.14 -5.90 -8.96
CA ALA A 51 -5.19 -4.94 -8.42
C ALA A 51 -4.24 -5.58 -7.40
N GLN A 52 -4.74 -6.47 -6.54
CA GLN A 52 -3.90 -7.23 -5.61
C GLN A 52 -2.90 -8.13 -6.32
N ARG A 53 -3.29 -8.80 -7.41
CA ARG A 53 -2.35 -9.60 -8.23
C ARG A 53 -1.25 -8.75 -8.81
N GLU A 54 -1.57 -7.56 -9.34
CA GLU A 54 -0.58 -6.65 -9.89
C GLU A 54 0.34 -6.05 -8.80
N LEU A 55 -0.19 -5.80 -7.60
CA LEU A 55 0.59 -5.38 -6.43
C LEU A 55 1.61 -6.47 -6.02
N HIS A 56 1.17 -7.71 -5.89
CA HIS A 56 2.07 -8.81 -5.55
C HIS A 56 3.10 -9.08 -6.65
N LYS A 57 2.70 -8.95 -7.93
CA LYS A 57 3.63 -9.05 -9.06
C LYS A 57 4.72 -7.99 -8.98
N SER A 58 4.36 -6.74 -8.67
CA SER A 58 5.33 -5.65 -8.55
C SER A 58 6.28 -5.85 -7.36
N PHE A 59 5.81 -6.37 -6.22
CA PHE A 59 6.70 -6.79 -5.12
C PHE A 59 7.69 -7.86 -5.56
N LYS A 60 7.21 -8.93 -6.22
CA LYS A 60 8.05 -10.03 -6.68
C LYS A 60 9.12 -9.55 -7.68
N LEU A 61 8.74 -8.68 -8.62
CA LEU A 61 9.68 -8.10 -9.59
C LEU A 61 10.77 -7.24 -8.93
N ALA A 62 10.46 -6.63 -7.77
CA ALA A 62 11.42 -5.87 -6.98
C ALA A 62 12.23 -6.75 -5.98
N GLY A 63 12.09 -8.08 -6.03
CA GLY A 63 12.77 -8.98 -5.10
C GLY A 63 12.20 -8.98 -3.67
N LEU A 64 11.00 -8.42 -3.47
CA LEU A 64 10.35 -8.32 -2.16
C LEU A 64 9.43 -9.52 -1.90
N SER A 65 9.23 -9.81 -0.61
CA SER A 65 8.21 -10.77 -0.17
C SER A 65 6.81 -10.27 -0.53
N THR A 66 5.95 -11.17 -1.02
CA THR A 66 4.55 -10.84 -1.29
C THR A 66 3.70 -10.75 -0.02
N THR A 67 4.20 -11.25 1.11
CA THR A 67 3.48 -11.24 2.41
C THR A 67 4.01 -10.18 3.36
N LEU A 68 5.32 -9.93 3.36
CA LEU A 68 5.99 -8.98 4.24
C LEU A 68 6.99 -8.12 3.43
N PRO A 69 6.51 -7.32 2.47
CA PRO A 69 7.39 -6.65 1.50
C PRO A 69 8.37 -5.65 2.12
N PHE A 70 8.07 -5.12 3.31
CA PHE A 70 8.83 -4.04 3.94
C PHE A 70 9.25 -4.34 5.38
N ASN A 71 9.03 -5.56 5.86
CA ASN A 71 9.31 -5.95 7.22
C ASN A 71 10.38 -7.05 7.22
N ALA A 72 11.35 -6.95 8.13
CA ALA A 72 12.45 -7.91 8.22
C ALA A 72 11.96 -9.33 8.56
N ASN A 73 10.90 -9.44 9.36
CA ASN A 73 10.27 -10.69 9.74
C ASN A 73 8.85 -10.44 10.27
N LYS A 74 8.14 -11.54 10.56
CA LYS A 74 6.76 -11.52 11.08
C LYS A 74 6.65 -10.81 12.43
N THR A 75 7.60 -11.02 13.34
CA THR A 75 7.59 -10.37 14.67
C THR A 75 7.66 -8.84 14.56
N ASN A 76 8.52 -8.32 13.68
CA ASN A 76 8.60 -6.89 13.41
C ASN A 76 7.31 -6.33 12.82
N HIS A 77 6.67 -7.08 11.92
CA HIS A 77 5.38 -6.70 11.35
C HIS A 77 4.26 -6.68 12.40
N GLU A 78 4.18 -7.72 13.24
CA GLU A 78 3.19 -7.81 14.33
C GLU A 78 3.36 -6.69 15.35
N TYR A 79 4.61 -6.35 15.70
CA TYR A 79 4.90 -5.21 16.55
C TYR A 79 4.37 -3.89 15.95
N GLN A 80 4.66 -3.60 14.68
CA GLN A 80 4.18 -2.38 14.00
C GLN A 80 2.65 -2.36 13.89
N ARG A 81 2.03 -3.50 13.57
CA ARG A 81 0.56 -3.62 13.51
C ARG A 81 -0.07 -3.33 14.86
N ASN A 82 0.42 -3.95 15.94
CA ASN A 82 -0.14 -3.78 17.29
C ASN A 82 0.06 -2.36 17.83
N LYS A 83 1.06 -1.64 17.35
CA LYS A 83 1.29 -0.22 17.68
C LYS A 83 0.62 0.75 16.72
N ALA A 84 -0.07 0.27 15.69
CA ALA A 84 -0.63 1.07 14.62
C ALA A 84 0.42 1.96 13.92
N THR A 85 1.66 1.49 13.78
CA THR A 85 2.78 2.24 13.17
C THR A 85 3.26 1.65 11.86
N CYS A 86 2.47 0.77 11.22
CA CYS A 86 2.81 0.20 9.92
C CYS A 86 3.01 1.30 8.87
N TYR A 87 2.13 2.29 8.81
CA TYR A 87 2.24 3.39 7.84
C TYR A 87 3.56 4.18 7.96
N LEU A 88 4.22 4.18 9.12
CA LEU A 88 5.52 4.83 9.36
C LEU A 88 6.72 4.04 8.85
N ASN A 89 6.53 2.82 8.33
CA ASN A 89 7.63 2.03 7.80
C ASN A 89 8.29 2.78 6.61
N PRO A 90 9.57 3.17 6.70
CA PRO A 90 10.20 4.05 5.72
C PRO A 90 10.27 3.41 4.33
N LEU A 91 10.42 2.09 4.25
CA LEU A 91 10.43 1.37 2.96
C LEU A 91 9.05 1.37 2.31
N ARG A 92 7.97 1.30 3.11
CA ARG A 92 6.60 1.39 2.62
C ARG A 92 6.30 2.79 2.09
N VAL A 93 6.71 3.83 2.82
CA VAL A 93 6.55 5.23 2.39
C VAL A 93 7.32 5.46 1.09
N ALA A 94 8.60 5.06 1.03
CA ALA A 94 9.41 5.17 -0.17
C ALA A 94 8.78 4.45 -1.37
N TRP A 95 8.25 3.23 -1.16
CA TRP A 95 7.55 2.49 -2.19
C TRP A 95 6.34 3.25 -2.74
N VAL A 96 5.48 3.77 -1.87
CA VAL A 96 4.29 4.52 -2.30
C VAL A 96 4.69 5.76 -3.12
N ARG A 97 5.71 6.51 -2.66
CA ARG A 97 6.17 7.72 -3.35
C ARG A 97 6.75 7.42 -4.74
N ALA A 98 7.59 6.39 -4.86
CA ALA A 98 8.15 5.98 -6.14
C ALA A 98 7.08 5.63 -7.19
N ARG A 99 5.97 4.99 -6.78
CA ARG A 99 4.87 4.62 -7.68
C ARG A 99 4.04 5.80 -8.17
N ILE A 100 4.11 6.95 -7.49
CA ILE A 100 3.47 8.19 -7.95
C ILE A 100 4.33 8.84 -9.03
N GLU A 101 5.64 8.87 -8.84
CA GLU A 101 6.61 9.44 -9.79
C GLU A 101 6.64 8.65 -11.11
N GLU A 102 6.67 7.31 -11.04
CA GLU A 102 6.61 6.43 -12.22
C GLU A 102 5.30 6.62 -13.03
N GLY A 103 4.22 7.04 -12.38
CA GLY A 103 2.93 7.31 -13.02
C GLY A 103 2.74 8.76 -13.50
N GLY A 104 3.69 9.65 -13.20
CA GLY A 104 3.72 11.05 -13.62
C GLY A 104 4.70 11.34 -14.76
N ALA A 105 5.57 10.38 -15.10
CA ALA A 105 6.41 10.42 -16.30
C ALA A 105 5.58 9.92 -17.51
N ALA A 106 4.74 10.80 -18.05
CA ALA A 106 4.06 10.63 -19.33
C ALA A 106 4.39 11.80 -20.26
#